data_AF-A0A1Y3A0I3-F1
#
_entry.id   AF-A0A1Y3A0I3-F1
#
_cell.length_a   1.000
_cell.length_b   1.000
_cell.length_c   1.000
_cell.angle_alpha   90.00
_cell.angle_beta   90.00
_cell.angle_gamma   90.00
#
_symmetry.space_group_name_H-M   'P 1'
#
loop_
_entity.id
_entity.type
_entity.pdbx_description
1 polymer ?
#
loop_
_entity_poly.entity_id
_entity_poly.type
_entity_poly.pdbx_seq_one_letter_code
_entity_poly.pdbx_strand_id
1 'polypeptide(L)'
;MLVSSLLDEHIYPSADFAELYRLRWGIETFYGILKTRLALENFTGQSVEAIKQDFYATIYLTGLESVLTDTAQACLDNRNTRHPQTVNRAVSFNAIKNQAFDLLFSNLDTHTLTEQLTTLFLKNPSSQRRERNPPRRKSSPRALLNFQKRKKKHCF
;
A
#
# COMPACT_ATOMS: atom_id res chain seq x y z
N MET A 1 -22.05 -0.56 17.26
CA MET A 1 -22.42 -1.81 17.96
C MET A 1 -21.55 -2.92 17.37
N LEU A 2 -20.73 -3.56 18.20
CA LEU A 2 -19.91 -4.73 17.84
C LEU A 2 -20.58 -5.97 18.43
N VAL A 3 -20.56 -7.09 17.71
CA VAL A 3 -21.07 -8.38 18.19
C VAL A 3 -19.91 -9.36 18.12
N SER A 4 -19.68 -10.11 19.20
CA SER A 4 -18.55 -11.04 19.35
C SER A 4 -19.01 -12.33 20.00
N SER A 5 -18.35 -13.45 19.68
CA SER A 5 -18.49 -14.73 20.37
C SER A 5 -17.63 -14.85 21.63
N LEU A 6 -16.81 -13.83 21.92
CA LEU A 6 -16.05 -13.72 23.17
C LEU A 6 -16.98 -13.16 24.25
N LEU A 7 -17.37 -14.02 25.20
CA LEU A 7 -18.41 -13.71 26.19
C LEU A 7 -17.84 -13.33 27.57
N ASP A 8 -16.58 -13.68 27.85
CA ASP A 8 -15.94 -13.41 29.14
C ASP A 8 -15.38 -11.98 29.18
N GLU A 9 -16.06 -11.10 29.90
CA GLU A 9 -15.71 -9.68 30.02
C GLU A 9 -14.48 -9.44 30.92
N HIS A 10 -14.12 -10.41 31.77
CA HIS A 10 -12.91 -10.32 32.60
C HIS A 10 -11.66 -10.63 31.79
N ILE A 11 -11.74 -11.59 30.86
CA ILE A 11 -10.64 -11.95 29.96
C ILE A 11 -10.57 -11.02 28.75
N TYR A 12 -11.72 -10.53 28.25
CA TYR A 12 -11.83 -9.69 27.05
C TYR A 12 -12.56 -8.37 27.33
N PRO A 13 -11.87 -7.39 27.94
CA PRO A 13 -12.45 -6.08 28.19
C PRO A 13 -12.96 -5.38 26.93
N SER A 14 -14.09 -4.69 27.05
CA SER A 14 -14.71 -3.93 25.96
C SER A 14 -13.78 -2.92 25.27
N ALA A 15 -12.79 -2.37 25.99
CA ALA A 15 -11.81 -1.42 25.46
C ALA A 15 -10.93 -2.01 24.34
N ASP A 16 -10.60 -3.30 24.42
CA ASP A 16 -9.71 -3.97 23.47
C ASP A 16 -10.38 -4.17 22.10
N PHE A 17 -11.72 -4.26 22.08
CA PHE A 17 -12.48 -4.36 20.83
C PHE A 17 -12.38 -3.11 19.96
N ALA A 18 -12.12 -1.93 20.55
CA ALA A 18 -11.87 -0.73 19.76
C ALA A 18 -10.59 -0.87 18.92
N GLU A 19 -9.53 -1.42 19.51
CA GLU A 19 -8.28 -1.68 18.81
C GLU A 19 -8.43 -2.81 17.78
N LEU A 20 -9.11 -3.90 18.12
CA LEU A 20 -9.41 -4.98 17.17
C LEU A 20 -10.21 -4.47 15.96
N TYR A 21 -11.22 -3.62 16.19
CA TYR A 21 -11.98 -3.03 15.10
C TYR A 21 -11.13 -2.07 14.26
N ARG A 22 -10.19 -1.36 14.88
CA ARG A 22 -9.21 -0.55 14.16
C ARG A 22 -8.33 -1.39 13.24
N LEU A 23 -7.92 -2.59 13.64
CA LEU A 23 -7.16 -3.52 12.79
C LEU A 23 -7.94 -3.95 11.54
N ARG A 24 -9.26 -4.12 11.63
CA ARG A 24 -10.14 -4.39 10.47
C ARG A 24 -10.02 -3.32 9.39
N TRP A 25 -9.85 -2.05 9.78
CA TRP A 25 -9.69 -0.94 8.83
C TRP A 25 -8.46 -1.10 7.92
N GLY A 26 -7.45 -1.85 8.38
CA GLY A 26 -6.30 -2.23 7.56
C GLY A 26 -6.72 -2.87 6.23
N ILE A 27 -7.75 -3.72 6.24
CA ILE A 27 -8.27 -4.38 5.04
C ILE A 27 -8.87 -3.37 4.06
N GLU A 28 -9.67 -2.41 4.54
CA GLU A 28 -10.28 -1.39 3.68
C GLU A 28 -9.21 -0.48 3.05
N THR A 29 -8.20 -0.09 3.83
CA THR A 29 -7.07 0.69 3.30
C THR A 29 -6.28 -0.10 2.25
N PHE A 30 -6.15 -1.42 2.42
CA PHE A 30 -5.52 -2.29 1.44
C PHE A 30 -6.33 -2.38 0.14
N TYR A 31 -7.65 -2.51 0.19
CA TYR A 31 -8.51 -2.41 -1.01
C TYR A 31 -8.35 -1.06 -1.71
N GLY A 32 -8.21 0.03 -0.95
CA GLY A 32 -7.89 1.34 -1.50
C GLY A 32 -6.56 1.35 -2.27
N ILE A 33 -5.53 0.66 -1.77
CA ILE A 33 -4.24 0.52 -2.46
C ILE A 33 -4.39 -0.29 -3.74
N LEU A 34 -5.08 -1.44 -3.72
CA LEU A 34 -5.30 -2.27 -4.91
C LEU A 34 -5.99 -1.47 -6.02
N LYS A 35 -7.07 -0.77 -5.69
CA LYS A 35 -7.85 0.02 -6.66
C LYS A 35 -7.09 1.24 -7.19
N THR A 36 -6.31 1.91 -6.35
CA THR A 36 -5.69 3.20 -6.72
C THR A 36 -4.25 3.11 -7.18
N ARG A 37 -3.40 2.30 -6.52
CA ARG A 37 -1.97 2.20 -6.81
C ARG A 37 -1.68 1.12 -7.84
N LEU A 38 -2.39 0.01 -7.75
CA LEU A 38 -2.23 -1.11 -8.69
C LEU A 38 -3.29 -1.10 -9.79
N ALA A 39 -4.22 -0.14 -9.76
CA ALA A 39 -5.26 0.05 -10.76
C ALA A 39 -6.01 -1.24 -11.10
N LEU A 40 -6.34 -2.05 -10.09
CA LEU A 40 -6.98 -3.36 -10.27
C LEU A 40 -8.28 -3.32 -11.10
N GLU A 41 -8.93 -2.17 -11.21
CA GLU A 41 -10.16 -1.98 -12.01
C GLU A 41 -9.86 -1.73 -13.51
N ASN A 42 -8.59 -1.62 -13.90
CA ASN A 42 -8.13 -1.38 -15.27
C ASN A 42 -7.60 -2.69 -15.90
N PHE A 43 -8.53 -3.60 -16.17
CA PHE A 43 -8.21 -4.92 -16.73
C PHE A 43 -7.66 -4.84 -18.16
N THR A 44 -6.74 -5.73 -18.48
CA THR A 44 -6.11 -5.89 -19.79
C THR A 44 -7.02 -6.56 -20.81
N GLY A 45 -8.09 -7.24 -20.36
CA GLY A 45 -9.07 -7.92 -21.21
C GLY A 45 -10.45 -8.02 -20.57
N GLN A 46 -11.43 -8.44 -21.37
CA GLN A 46 -12.84 -8.55 -20.96
C GLN A 46 -13.26 -9.99 -20.64
N SER A 47 -12.42 -10.99 -20.95
CA SER A 47 -12.72 -12.38 -20.62
C SER A 47 -12.59 -12.63 -19.11
N VAL A 48 -13.32 -13.63 -18.61
CA VAL A 48 -13.27 -14.04 -17.20
C VAL A 48 -11.85 -14.42 -16.81
N GLU A 49 -11.14 -15.12 -17.70
CA GLU A 49 -9.76 -15.55 -17.51
C GLU A 49 -8.80 -14.36 -17.39
N ALA A 50 -8.90 -13.36 -18.28
CA ALA A 50 -8.06 -12.17 -18.23
C ALA A 50 -8.27 -11.39 -16.92
N ILE A 51 -9.54 -11.21 -16.51
CA ILE A 51 -9.88 -10.55 -15.24
C ILE A 51 -9.27 -11.30 -14.05
N LYS A 52 -9.37 -12.64 -14.03
CA LYS A 52 -8.78 -13.46 -12.98
C LYS A 52 -7.25 -13.34 -12.96
N GLN A 53 -6.60 -13.39 -14.12
CA GLN A 53 -5.14 -13.28 -14.23
C GLN A 53 -4.64 -11.94 -13.70
N ASP A 54 -5.25 -10.83 -14.12
CA ASP A 54 -4.90 -9.49 -13.64
C ASP A 54 -5.09 -9.36 -12.13
N PHE A 55 -6.19 -9.92 -11.61
CA PHE A 55 -6.45 -9.94 -10.17
C PHE A 55 -5.37 -10.70 -9.42
N TYR A 56 -5.08 -11.95 -9.80
CA TYR A 56 -4.10 -12.77 -9.10
C TYR A 56 -2.67 -12.23 -9.23
N ALA A 57 -2.30 -11.70 -10.40
CA ALA A 57 -1.01 -11.04 -10.60
C ALA A 57 -0.87 -9.80 -9.69
N THR A 58 -1.93 -9.00 -9.57
CA THR A 58 -1.97 -7.84 -8.68
C THR A 58 -1.79 -8.25 -7.20
N ILE A 59 -2.51 -9.27 -6.74
CA ILE A 59 -2.37 -9.77 -5.36
C ILE A 59 -0.97 -10.33 -5.14
N TYR A 60 -0.43 -11.10 -6.09
CA TYR A 60 0.93 -11.62 -6.01
C TYR A 60 1.97 -10.51 -5.87
N LEU A 61 1.86 -9.43 -6.67
CA LEU A 61 2.74 -8.27 -6.56
C LEU A 61 2.70 -7.60 -5.19
N THR A 62 1.57 -7.63 -4.48
CA THR A 62 1.51 -7.13 -3.09
C THR A 62 2.26 -7.97 -2.09
N GLY A 63 2.24 -9.30 -2.26
CA GLY A 63 3.06 -10.21 -1.47
C GLY A 63 4.54 -9.99 -1.74
N LEU A 64 4.91 -9.92 -3.02
CA LEU A 64 6.29 -9.67 -3.45
C LEU A 64 6.81 -8.33 -2.92
N GLU A 65 6.00 -7.27 -2.97
CA GLU A 65 6.35 -5.97 -2.38
C GLU A 65 6.58 -6.04 -0.87
N SER A 66 5.75 -6.80 -0.15
CA SER A 66 5.93 -6.96 1.29
C SER A 66 7.26 -7.63 1.63
N VAL A 67 7.68 -8.62 0.84
CA VAL A 67 8.98 -9.30 1.03
C VAL A 67 10.15 -8.40 0.64
N LEU A 68 10.10 -7.76 -0.53
CA LEU A 68 11.21 -6.96 -1.06
C LEU A 68 11.43 -5.64 -0.32
N THR A 69 10.46 -5.18 0.45
CA THR A 69 10.57 -3.94 1.23
C THR A 69 11.00 -4.15 2.68
N ASP A 70 11.05 -5.41 3.16
CA ASP A 70 11.32 -5.74 4.56
C ASP A 70 12.69 -5.23 5.03
N THR A 71 13.74 -5.48 4.25
CA THR A 71 15.11 -5.01 4.53
C THR A 71 15.20 -3.48 4.58
N ALA A 72 14.57 -2.81 3.62
CA ALA A 72 14.52 -1.36 3.56
C ALA A 72 13.73 -0.79 4.76
N GLN A 73 12.62 -1.43 5.15
CA GLN A 73 11.81 -1.03 6.29
C GLN A 73 12.60 -1.17 7.61
N ALA A 74 13.28 -2.30 7.82
CA ALA A 74 14.14 -2.50 8.99
C ALA A 74 15.24 -1.41 9.08
N CYS A 75 15.83 -1.02 7.95
CA CYS A 75 16.79 0.07 7.89
C CYS A 75 16.17 1.44 8.24
N LEU A 76 14.92 1.69 7.85
CA LEU A 76 14.19 2.91 8.20
C LEU A 76 13.80 2.96 9.68
N ASP A 77 13.41 1.83 10.25
CA ASP A 77 13.00 1.71 11.66
C ASP A 77 14.17 2.01 12.61
N ASN A 78 15.40 1.70 12.20
CA ASN A 78 16.62 2.02 12.94
C ASN A 78 17.04 3.50 12.86
N ARG A 79 16.40 4.33 12.03
CA ARG A 79 16.74 5.76 11.91
C ARG A 79 16.11 6.57 13.03
N ASN A 80 16.92 7.33 13.76
CA ASN A 80 16.41 8.29 14.73
C ASN A 80 15.76 9.48 14.02
N THR A 81 14.43 9.45 13.91
CA THR A 81 13.64 10.48 13.23
C THR A 81 12.49 10.93 14.11
N ARG A 82 12.05 12.18 13.94
CA ARG A 82 10.92 12.74 14.72
C ARG A 82 9.62 11.94 14.58
N HIS A 83 9.44 11.27 13.43
CA HIS A 83 8.25 10.49 13.13
C HIS A 83 8.67 9.20 12.42
N PRO A 84 8.08 8.04 12.76
CA PRO A 84 8.38 6.77 12.11
C PRO A 84 8.30 6.89 10.58
N GLN A 85 9.28 6.29 9.90
CA GLN A 85 9.36 6.28 8.45
C GLN A 85 8.89 4.93 7.92
N THR A 86 8.22 4.96 6.77
CA THR A 86 7.83 3.74 6.06
C THR A 86 8.23 3.82 4.61
N VAL A 87 8.47 2.66 4.00
CA VAL A 87 8.72 2.58 2.57
C VAL A 87 7.55 3.20 1.81
N ASN A 88 7.89 4.05 0.84
CA ASN A 88 6.87 4.69 0.02
C ASN A 88 6.26 3.68 -0.95
N ARG A 89 5.06 3.19 -0.61
CA ARG A 89 4.32 2.21 -1.42
C ARG A 89 4.12 2.60 -2.88
N ALA A 90 4.03 3.90 -3.20
CA ALA A 90 3.91 4.31 -4.60
C ALA A 90 5.21 4.08 -5.39
N VAL A 91 6.36 4.23 -4.73
CA VAL A 91 7.68 3.99 -5.32
C VAL A 91 7.96 2.50 -5.39
N SER A 92 7.70 1.74 -4.31
CA SER A 92 7.95 0.30 -4.28
C SER A 92 7.12 -0.45 -5.31
N PHE A 93 5.81 -0.22 -5.37
CA PHE A 93 4.96 -0.88 -6.37
C PHE A 93 5.38 -0.54 -7.80
N ASN A 94 5.72 0.72 -8.09
CA ASN A 94 6.14 1.08 -9.44
C ASN A 94 7.47 0.41 -9.83
N ALA A 95 8.45 0.41 -8.92
CA ALA A 95 9.75 -0.21 -9.18
C ALA A 95 9.62 -1.72 -9.38
N ILE A 96 8.89 -2.41 -8.50
CA ILE A 96 8.69 -3.86 -8.55
C ILE A 96 7.89 -4.24 -9.79
N LYS A 97 6.84 -3.49 -10.16
CA LYS A 97 6.08 -3.72 -11.39
C LYS A 97 6.99 -3.68 -12.62
N ASN A 98 7.89 -2.69 -12.70
CA ASN A 98 8.77 -2.51 -13.85
C ASN A 98 9.91 -3.55 -13.89
N GLN A 99 10.32 -4.06 -12.73
CA GLN A 99 11.36 -5.09 -12.62
C GLN A 99 10.80 -6.50 -12.44
N ALA A 100 9.48 -6.70 -12.52
CA ALA A 100 8.86 -7.99 -12.20
C ALA A 100 9.37 -9.12 -13.12
N PHE A 101 9.55 -8.85 -14.41
CA PHE A 101 10.09 -9.83 -15.33
C PHE A 101 11.56 -10.15 -15.05
N ASP A 102 12.36 -9.12 -14.73
CA ASP A 102 13.76 -9.31 -14.37
C ASP A 102 13.89 -10.11 -13.07
N LEU A 103 13.04 -9.84 -12.07
CA LEU A 103 13.03 -10.55 -10.79
C LEU A 103 12.61 -12.02 -10.92
N LEU A 104 11.65 -12.32 -11.80
CA LEU A 104 11.00 -13.63 -11.83
C LEU A 104 11.46 -14.56 -12.96
N PHE A 105 11.92 -14.00 -14.08
CA PHE A 105 12.17 -14.75 -15.31
C PHE A 105 13.56 -14.54 -15.90
N SER A 106 14.36 -13.60 -15.37
CA SER A 106 15.71 -13.39 -15.88
C SER A 106 16.74 -14.27 -15.19
N ASN A 107 17.88 -14.48 -15.87
CA ASN A 107 19.07 -15.09 -15.28
C ASN A 107 19.95 -14.05 -14.55
N LEU A 108 19.43 -12.86 -14.25
CA LEU A 108 20.18 -11.84 -13.53
C LEU A 108 20.37 -12.27 -12.08
N ASP A 109 21.47 -11.82 -11.49
CA ASP A 109 21.69 -12.00 -10.06
C ASP A 109 20.62 -11.23 -9.27
N THR A 110 19.72 -11.99 -8.66
CA THR A 110 18.58 -11.48 -7.90
C THR A 110 19.04 -10.68 -6.68
N HIS A 111 20.22 -11.00 -6.15
CA HIS A 111 20.80 -10.29 -5.01
C HIS A 111 21.12 -8.84 -5.38
N THR A 112 21.89 -8.63 -6.45
CA THR A 112 22.23 -7.29 -6.96
C THR A 112 20.98 -6.45 -7.21
N LEU A 113 19.93 -7.03 -7.81
CA LEU A 113 18.69 -6.31 -8.09
C LEU A 113 17.94 -5.92 -6.80
N THR A 114 17.90 -6.82 -5.82
CA THR A 114 17.28 -6.57 -4.51
C THR A 114 18.01 -5.47 -3.74
N GLU A 115 19.33 -5.40 -3.82
CA GLU A 115 20.12 -4.31 -3.23
C GLU A 115 19.83 -2.96 -3.89
N GLN A 116 19.71 -2.94 -5.21
CA GLN A 116 19.35 -1.73 -5.96
C GLN A 116 17.95 -1.23 -5.56
N LEU A 117 16.97 -2.14 -5.47
CA LEU A 117 15.62 -1.84 -5.00
C LEU A 117 15.63 -1.32 -3.57
N THR A 118 16.36 -1.98 -2.66
CA THR A 118 16.52 -1.54 -1.27
C THR A 118 17.06 -0.12 -1.20
N THR A 119 18.12 0.16 -1.95
CA THR A 119 18.73 1.49 -2.04
C THR A 119 17.73 2.53 -2.56
N LEU A 120 16.93 2.19 -3.57
CA LEU A 120 15.88 3.06 -4.09
C LEU A 120 14.81 3.38 -3.04
N PHE A 121 14.36 2.37 -2.29
CA PHE A 121 13.31 2.52 -1.27
C PHE A 121 13.76 3.40 -0.09
N LEU A 122 15.05 3.38 0.23
CA LEU A 122 15.64 4.20 1.29
C LEU A 122 15.76 5.69 0.95
N LYS A 123 15.73 6.07 -0.33
CA LYS A 123 15.91 7.47 -0.78
C LYS A 123 14.75 8.38 -0.41
N ASN A 124 13.51 7.91 -0.59
CA ASN A 124 12.31 8.74 -0.44
C ASN A 124 11.23 8.06 0.43
N PRO A 125 11.49 7.84 1.74
CA PRO A 125 10.54 7.23 2.64
C PRO A 125 9.36 8.18 2.96
N SER A 126 8.21 7.59 3.28
CA SER A 126 7.02 8.31 3.73
C SER A 126 6.98 8.39 5.26
N SER A 127 6.72 9.57 5.81
CA SER A 127 6.59 9.77 7.27
C SER A 127 5.18 9.42 7.74
N GLN A 128 5.07 8.51 8.72
CA GLN A 128 3.82 8.19 9.38
C GLN A 128 3.56 9.17 10.54
N ARG A 129 2.39 9.81 10.52
CA ARG A 129 1.96 10.75 11.56
C ARG A 129 0.58 10.35 12.06
N ARG A 130 0.54 9.47 13.08
CA ARG A 130 -0.70 8.87 13.60
C ARG A 130 -1.67 9.91 14.18
N GLU A 131 -1.15 10.98 14.78
CA GLU A 131 -1.94 12.01 15.46
C GLU A 131 -2.42 13.15 14.53
N ARG A 132 -2.28 12.99 13.21
CA ARG A 132 -2.60 14.07 12.27
C ARG A 132 -4.09 14.03 11.89
N ASN A 133 -4.90 14.93 12.47
CA ASN A 133 -6.29 15.14 12.07
C ASN A 133 -6.56 16.60 11.64
N PRO A 134 -6.10 17.02 10.43
CA PRO A 134 -6.30 18.39 9.99
C PRO A 134 -7.78 18.62 9.66
N PRO A 135 -8.33 19.82 9.95
CA PRO A 135 -9.72 20.10 9.66
C PRO A 135 -10.00 19.98 8.16
N ARG A 136 -11.07 19.27 7.81
CA ARG A 136 -11.47 19.07 6.41
C ARG A 136 -11.86 20.41 5.79
N ARG A 137 -11.05 20.90 4.86
CA ARG A 137 -11.40 22.06 4.01
C ARG A 137 -12.28 21.58 2.86
N LYS A 138 -13.53 22.03 2.79
CA LYS A 138 -14.44 21.70 1.68
C LYS A 138 -14.08 22.55 0.46
N SER A 139 -13.71 21.88 -0.63
CA SER A 139 -13.52 22.53 -1.94
C SER A 139 -14.87 22.72 -2.64
N SER A 140 -15.04 23.83 -3.36
CA SER A 140 -16.27 24.05 -4.14
C SER A 140 -16.38 23.06 -5.31
N PRO A 141 -17.61 22.73 -5.77
CA PRO A 141 -17.80 21.84 -6.91
C PRO A 141 -17.04 22.29 -8.17
N ARG A 142 -16.97 23.60 -8.41
CA ARG A 142 -16.20 24.18 -9.53
C ARG A 142 -14.70 23.90 -9.42
N ALA A 143 -14.13 24.00 -8.22
CA ALA A 143 -12.73 23.71 -7.98
C ALA A 143 -12.41 22.22 -8.19
N LEU A 144 -13.31 21.33 -7.74
CA LEU A 144 -13.19 19.88 -7.94
C LEU A 144 -13.26 19.52 -9.43
N LEU A 145 -14.23 20.06 -10.16
CA LEU A 145 -14.38 19.83 -11.60
C LEU A 145 -13.13 20.29 -12.38
N ASN A 146 -12.59 21.47 -12.04
CA ASN A 146 -11.39 22.00 -12.67
C ASN A 146 -10.16 21.10 -12.39
N PHE A 147 -10.04 20.59 -11.17
CA PHE A 147 -8.97 19.65 -10.83
C PHE A 147 -9.04 18.39 -11.69
N GLN A 148 -10.22 17.75 -11.75
CA GLN A 148 -10.42 16.52 -12.52
C GLN A 148 -10.16 16.73 -14.02
N LYS A 149 -10.65 17.84 -14.59
CA LYS A 149 -10.53 18.12 -16.03
C LYS A 149 -9.15 18.61 -16.46
N ARG A 150 -8.43 19.37 -15.62
CA ARG A 150 -7.27 20.16 -16.06
C ARG A 150 -5.99 19.95 -15.26
N LYS A 151 -6.07 19.45 -14.02
CA LYS A 151 -4.90 19.33 -13.13
C LYS A 151 -4.51 17.88 -12.83
N LYS A 152 -5.48 16.97 -12.76
CA LYS A 152 -5.21 15.56 -12.50
C LYS A 152 -4.44 14.98 -13.68
N LYS A 153 -3.18 14.62 -13.45
CA LYS A 153 -2.38 13.83 -14.40
C LYS A 153 -2.54 12.36 -14.02
N HIS A 154 -2.91 11.54 -14.99
CA HIS A 154 -2.82 10.09 -14.84
C HIS A 154 -1.34 9.72 -15.00
N CYS A 155 -0.70 9.28 -13.91
CA CYS A 155 0.62 8.68 -13.98
C CYS A 155 0.41 7.17 -14.15
N PHE A 156 1.02 6.59 -15.18
CA PHE A 156 1.02 5.15 -15.48
C PHE A 156 2.33 4.51 -15.00
#